data_AF-A0A4Q3CD08-F1
#
_entry.id   AF-A0A4Q3CD08-F1
#
_cell.length_a   1.000
_cell.length_b   1.000
_cell.length_c   1.000
_cell.angle_alpha   90.00
_cell.angle_beta   90.00
_cell.angle_gamma   90.00
#
_symmetry.space_group_name_H-M   'P 1'
#
loop_
_entity.id
_entity.type
_entity.pdbx_description
1 polymer ?
#
loop_
_entity_poly.entity_id
_entity_poly.type
_entity_poly.pdbx_seq_one_letter_code
_entity_poly.pdbx_strand_id
1 'polypeptide(L)' 'MPQSLAYNYIHLIFSTKHRTEWITPSVEQHLYAHIAGICNSLESHAMAIGGMPDHI' A
#
# COMPACT_ATOMS: atom_id res chain seq x y z
N MET A 1 -22.01 -24.18 12.67
CA MET A 1 -20.94 -23.95 11.67
C MET A 1 -19.94 -23.01 12.30
N PRO A 2 -18.70 -23.42 12.58
CA PRO A 2 -17.69 -22.47 13.04
C PRO A 2 -17.41 -21.49 11.89
N GLN A 3 -17.76 -20.22 12.10
CA GLN A 3 -17.45 -19.13 11.17
C GLN A 3 -16.53 -18.16 11.89
N SER A 4 -15.33 -17.95 11.35
CA SER A 4 -14.45 -16.89 11.81
C SER A 4 -14.90 -15.59 11.15
N LEU A 5 -15.48 -14.69 11.94
CA LEU A 5 -15.78 -13.33 11.52
C LEU A 5 -14.64 -12.43 11.99
N ALA A 6 -13.92 -11.81 11.06
CA ALA A 6 -12.85 -10.87 11.37
C ALA A 6 -12.85 -9.70 10.40
N TYR A 7 -12.57 -8.51 10.94
CA TYR A 7 -12.37 -7.27 10.18
C TYR A 7 -11.02 -6.71 10.58
N ASN A 8 -9.98 -7.10 9.84
CA ASN A 8 -8.60 -6.73 10.15
C ASN A 8 -8.21 -5.47 9.36
N TYR A 9 -7.93 -4.40 10.08
CA TYR A 9 -7.38 -3.17 9.50
C TYR A 9 -5.88 -3.13 9.79
N ILE A 10 -5.08 -2.96 8.75
CA ILE A 10 -3.62 -2.99 8.83
C ILE A 10 -3.08 -1.68 8.30
N HIS A 11 -2.16 -1.08 9.05
CA HIS A 11 -1.32 0.02 8.58
C HIS A 11 0.04 -0.56 8.18
N LEU A 12 0.26 -0.73 6.88
CA LEU A 12 1.45 -1.36 6.33
C LEU A 12 2.44 -0.28 5.86
N ILE A 13 3.66 -0.32 6.37
CA ILE A 13 4.74 0.61 5.98
C ILE A 13 5.95 -0.20 5.50
N PHE A 14 6.55 0.21 4.39
CA PHE A 14 7.82 -0.33 3.90
C PHE A 14 8.66 0.75 3.20
N SER A 15 9.99 0.63 3.29
CA SER A 15 10.90 1.61 2.71
C SER A 15 11.47 1.16 1.37
N THR A 16 11.82 2.14 0.55
CA THR A 16 12.70 1.98 -0.62
C THR A 16 14.05 1.38 -0.21
N LYS A 17 14.76 0.82 -1.19
CA LYS A 17 16.10 0.26 -0.95
C LYS A 17 17.04 1.36 -0.43
N HIS A 18 17.67 1.11 0.71
CA HIS A 18 18.53 2.06 1.41
C HIS A 18 17.88 3.40 1.80
N ARG A 19 16.54 3.49 1.84
CA ARG A 19 15.81 4.75 2.05
C ARG A 19 16.16 5.82 1.02
N THR A 20 16.44 5.40 -0.21
CA THR A 20 16.71 6.34 -1.28
C THR A 20 15.40 6.99 -1.71
N GLU A 21 15.40 8.31 -1.94
CA GLU A 21 14.21 9.09 -2.29
C GLU A 21 13.73 8.81 -3.74
N TRP A 22 13.29 7.59 -4.03
CA TRP A 22 12.86 7.15 -5.35
C TRP A 22 11.38 7.43 -5.64
N ILE A 23 10.57 7.75 -4.63
CA ILE A 23 9.16 8.09 -4.80
C ILE A 23 9.07 9.58 -5.15
N THR A 24 9.36 9.88 -6.41
CA THR A 24 9.29 11.24 -6.96
C THR A 24 7.85 11.59 -7.36
N PRO A 25 7.50 12.90 -7.49
CA PRO A 25 6.17 13.31 -7.94
C PRO A 25 5.75 12.72 -9.30
N SER A 26 6.71 12.40 -10.16
CA SER A 26 6.46 11.80 -11.48
C SER A 26 6.03 10.33 -11.43
N VAL A 27 6.36 9.59 -10.36
CA VAL A 27 6.04 8.16 -10.23
C VAL A 27 5.00 7.88 -9.14
N GLU A 28 4.83 8.80 -8.19
CA GLU A 28 3.98 8.65 -7.01
C GLU A 28 2.56 8.17 -7.35
N GLN A 29 1.85 8.90 -8.22
CA GLN A 29 0.46 8.56 -8.55
C GLN A 29 0.31 7.18 -9.20
N HIS A 30 1.24 6.82 -10.09
CA HIS A 30 1.24 5.51 -10.73
C HIS A 30 1.55 4.39 -9.72
N LEU A 31 2.50 4.63 -8.82
CA LEU A 31 2.88 3.70 -7.77
C LEU A 31 1.70 3.40 -6.83
N TYR A 32 0.99 4.45 -6.37
CA TYR A 32 -0.18 4.28 -5.52
C TYR A 32 -1.32 3.53 -6.25
N ALA A 33 -1.58 3.86 -7.52
CA ALA A 33 -2.57 3.15 -8.32
C ALA A 33 -2.21 1.67 -8.53
N HIS A 34 -0.92 1.37 -8.73
CA HIS A 34 -0.44 0.00 -8.86
C HIS A 34 -0.65 -0.82 -7.59
N ILE A 35 -0.30 -0.26 -6.42
CA ILE A 35 -0.49 -0.91 -5.11
C ILE A 35 -1.98 -1.11 -4.82
N ALA A 36 -2.82 -0.10 -5.08
CA ALA A 36 -4.27 -0.24 -4.95
C ALA A 36 -4.82 -1.35 -5.86
N GLY A 37 -4.30 -1.48 -7.08
CA GLY A 37 -4.65 -2.56 -8.00
C GLY A 37 -4.32 -3.95 -7.43
N ILE A 38 -3.14 -4.11 -6.83
CA ILE A 38 -2.74 -5.35 -6.15
C ILE A 38 -3.68 -5.65 -4.98
N CYS A 39 -3.91 -4.67 -4.10
CA CYS A 39 -4.85 -4.77 -2.97
C CYS A 39 -6.25 -5.22 -3.41
N ASN A 40 -6.78 -4.64 -4.48
CA ASN A 40 -8.07 -5.02 -5.06
C ASN A 40 -8.06 -6.47 -5.58
N SER A 41 -7.00 -6.89 -6.26
CA SER A 41 -6.88 -8.27 -6.77
C SER A 41 -6.79 -9.33 -5.67
N LEU A 42 -6.35 -8.95 -4.47
CA LEU A 42 -6.24 -9.80 -3.29
C LEU A 42 -7.50 -9.74 -2.39
N GLU A 43 -8.56 -9.07 -2.82
CA GLU A 43 -9.77 -8.81 -2.01
C GLU A 43 -9.45 -8.10 -0.68
N SER A 44 -8.33 -7.38 -0.63
CA SER A 44 -7.84 -6.64 0.53
C SER A 44 -7.76 -5.16 0.19
N HIS A 45 -8.92 -4.50 0.13
CA HIS A 45 -9.04 -3.13 -0.36
C HIS A 45 -8.19 -2.13 0.45
N ALA A 46 -7.42 -1.30 -0.26
CA ALA A 46 -6.65 -0.23 0.37
C ALA A 46 -7.58 0.94 0.70
N MET A 47 -7.85 1.17 1.98
CA MET A 47 -8.70 2.29 2.40
C MET A 47 -8.03 3.66 2.23
N ALA A 48 -6.71 3.70 2.35
CA ALA A 48 -5.89 4.89 2.15
C ALA A 48 -4.50 4.45 1.68
N ILE A 49 -3.88 5.24 0.80
CA ILE A 49 -2.50 5.08 0.35
C ILE A 49 -1.87 6.47 0.33
N GLY A 50 -0.65 6.56 0.82
CA GLY A 50 0.21 7.73 0.79
C GLY A 50 1.63 7.30 1.11
N GLY A 51 2.54 8.26 1.25
CA GLY A 51 3.93 7.95 1.52
C GLY A 51 4.79 9.19 1.63
N MET A 52 6.09 8.95 1.69
CA MET A 52 7.17 9.92 1.65
C MET A 52 8.14 9.53 0.53
N PRO A 53 9.08 10.40 0.13
CA PRO A 53 10.00 10.09 -0.96
C PRO A 53 10.77 8.76 -0.80
N ASP A 54 10.98 8.28 0.43
CA ASP A 54 11.72 7.05 0.74
C ASP A 54 10.88 5.87 1.25
N HIS A 55 9.56 6.02 1.46
CA HIS A 55 8.70 4.93 1.96
C HIS A 55 7.21 5.12 1.63
N ILE A 56 6.47 4.02 1.67
CA ILE A 56 5.00 3.98 1.65
C ILE A 56 4.55 3.44 2.98
#